data_AF-A0A962QAV9-F1
#
_entry.id   AF-A0A962QAV9-F1
#
_cell.length_a   1.000
_cell.length_b   1.000
_cell.length_c   1.000
_cell.angle_alpha   90.00
_cell.angle_beta   90.00
_cell.angle_gamma   90.00
#
_symmetry.space_group_name_H-M   'P 1'
#
loop_
_entity.id
_entity.type
_entity.pdbx_description
1 polymer ?
#
loop_
_entity_poly.entity_id
_entity_poly.type
_entity_poly.pdbx_seq_one_letter_code
_entity_poly.pdbx_strand_id
1 'polypeptide(L)'
;MIDKKRPKILLVFSLGVQKILEKVYKTYNDVVSHYILTEMSYKSLSDISYIDRARETDMVTFTMADRVIDDIDERGLEYNSKEIFNVRPGWTENRQRLKIGRLIRKLTDDRFSAKEIEDFVNRFKSISKKDVDGLKWKRVHGSELNYWYYNENYVRGGGTLNRSCLRKSNKNHYINFLSGNPNKIRMLLLLNENNKLLARALMWKLTEPVGRIYMDRIYSRFDEDVNLFTESAVKNGWLYKSKQTYGGDVNVIDGRNGEEKWVKMVVDGFEKLNFAGYPYMDTFQYYDPIKKIITNDVKMFNNNKILKLNKTNGGYTSFDDDDIFVIGDEDE
;
A
#
# COMPACT_ATOMS: atom_id res chain seq x y z
N MET A 1 17.08 -17.84 -36.49
CA MET A 1 16.08 -17.51 -35.46
C MET A 1 15.43 -16.20 -35.87
N ILE A 2 14.14 -16.21 -36.22
CA ILE A 2 13.41 -15.00 -36.57
C ILE A 2 13.22 -14.22 -35.27
N ASP A 3 13.87 -13.06 -35.16
CA ASP A 3 13.75 -12.16 -34.03
C ASP A 3 12.29 -11.67 -33.97
N LYS A 4 11.48 -12.29 -33.10
CA LYS A 4 10.09 -11.86 -32.89
C LYS A 4 10.16 -10.44 -32.35
N LYS A 5 9.89 -9.45 -33.22
CA LYS A 5 9.76 -8.04 -32.82
C LYS A 5 8.83 -7.98 -31.61
N ARG A 6 9.36 -7.47 -30.50
CA ARG A 6 8.57 -7.25 -29.28
C ARG A 6 7.38 -6.34 -29.58
N PRO A 7 6.20 -6.60 -28.99
CA PRO A 7 5.06 -5.72 -29.17
C PRO A 7 5.39 -4.32 -28.68
N LYS A 8 4.73 -3.31 -29.26
CA LYS A 8 4.86 -1.92 -28.82
C LYS A 8 3.51 -1.36 -28.45
N ILE A 9 3.47 -0.65 -27.33
CA ILE A 9 2.28 0.02 -26.80
C ILE A 9 2.57 1.51 -26.59
N LEU A 10 1.54 2.30 -26.33
CA LEU A 10 1.70 3.73 -26.07
C LEU A 10 2.59 3.93 -24.85
N LEU A 11 3.61 4.77 -24.97
CA LEU A 11 4.50 5.12 -23.87
C LEU A 11 3.78 6.05 -22.88
N VAL A 12 3.67 5.60 -21.64
CA VAL A 12 2.98 6.35 -20.58
C VAL A 12 3.92 6.56 -19.41
N PHE A 13 4.09 7.81 -19.01
CA PHE A 13 4.71 8.18 -17.74
C PHE A 13 3.63 8.42 -16.69
N SER A 14 3.91 8.10 -15.43
CA SER A 14 2.97 8.35 -14.34
C SER A 14 2.85 9.85 -14.10
N LEU A 15 1.74 10.28 -13.50
CA LEU A 15 1.59 11.68 -13.06
C LEU A 15 2.70 12.12 -12.10
N GLY A 16 3.26 11.19 -11.31
CA GLY A 16 4.38 11.47 -10.42
C GLY A 16 5.65 11.80 -11.20
N VAL A 17 6.00 10.97 -12.18
CA VAL A 17 7.17 11.20 -13.03
C VAL A 17 6.97 12.44 -13.90
N GLN A 18 5.79 12.64 -14.50
CA GLN A 18 5.48 13.85 -15.28
C GLN A 18 5.66 15.13 -14.45
N LYS A 19 5.19 15.16 -13.20
CA LYS A 19 5.41 16.31 -12.30
C LYS A 19 6.87 16.58 -12.03
N ILE A 20 7.69 15.53 -11.86
CA ILE A 20 9.13 15.69 -11.68
C ILE A 20 9.74 16.27 -12.96
N LEU A 21 9.43 15.71 -14.13
CA LEU A 21 9.90 16.21 -15.42
C LEU A 21 9.48 17.67 -15.65
N GLU A 22 8.23 18.03 -15.32
CA GLU A 22 7.75 19.41 -15.42
C GLU A 22 8.50 20.35 -14.48
N LYS A 23 8.73 19.94 -13.22
CA LYS A 23 9.51 20.72 -12.25
C LYS A 23 10.95 20.89 -12.75
N VAL A 24 11.57 19.85 -13.29
CA VAL A 24 12.92 19.90 -13.87
C VAL A 24 12.96 20.87 -15.06
N TYR A 25 12.02 20.75 -16.00
CA TYR A 25 11.91 21.67 -17.14
C TYR A 25 11.69 23.12 -16.70
N LYS A 26 10.70 23.38 -15.84
CA LYS A 26 10.37 24.74 -15.37
C LYS A 26 11.51 25.38 -14.57
N THR A 27 12.28 24.60 -13.82
CA THR A 27 13.36 25.11 -12.97
C THR A 27 14.66 25.33 -13.74
N TYR A 28 15.00 24.43 -14.68
CA TYR A 28 16.31 24.39 -15.31
C TYR A 28 16.28 24.60 -16.84
N ASN A 29 15.10 24.81 -17.43
CA ASN A 29 14.87 24.81 -18.87
C ASN A 29 15.47 23.56 -19.56
N ASP A 30 15.29 22.40 -18.92
CA ASP A 30 15.94 21.15 -19.29
C ASP A 30 15.35 20.54 -20.58
N VAL A 31 16.19 20.43 -21.62
CA VAL A 31 15.78 19.98 -22.97
C VAL A 31 15.32 18.52 -23.01
N VAL A 32 15.91 17.65 -22.19
CA VAL A 32 15.56 16.24 -22.11
C VAL A 32 14.15 16.10 -21.53
N SER A 33 13.88 16.78 -20.42
CA SER A 33 12.57 16.79 -19.76
C SER A 33 11.50 17.39 -20.67
N HIS A 34 11.82 18.49 -21.38
CA HIS A 34 10.92 19.09 -22.36
C HIS A 34 10.52 18.09 -23.45
N TYR A 35 11.50 17.45 -24.09
CA TYR A 35 11.26 16.48 -25.16
C TYR A 35 10.41 15.30 -24.71
N ILE A 36 10.68 14.74 -23.54
CA ILE A 36 9.88 13.62 -23.01
C ILE A 36 8.41 14.04 -22.85
N LEU A 37 8.17 15.23 -22.32
CA LEU A 37 6.82 15.75 -22.08
C LEU A 37 6.09 16.11 -23.38
N THR A 38 6.78 16.68 -24.38
CA THR A 38 6.14 17.17 -25.60
C THR A 38 6.08 16.14 -26.72
N GLU A 39 7.07 15.27 -26.87
CA GLU A 39 7.21 14.40 -28.05
C GLU A 39 7.02 12.91 -27.74
N MET A 40 7.15 12.49 -26.48
CA MET A 40 7.16 11.06 -26.14
C MET A 40 5.91 10.60 -25.40
N SER A 41 5.62 11.20 -24.26
CA SER A 41 4.52 10.77 -23.40
C SER A 41 3.19 10.85 -24.14
N TYR A 42 2.48 9.72 -24.22
CA TYR A 42 1.22 9.58 -24.98
C TYR A 42 1.32 9.84 -26.50
N LYS A 43 2.52 9.85 -27.07
CA LYS A 43 2.73 10.08 -28.51
C LYS A 43 3.60 9.01 -29.19
N SER A 44 4.52 8.39 -28.45
CA SER A 44 5.42 7.36 -28.99
C SER A 44 4.99 5.94 -28.61
N LEU A 45 5.23 4.98 -29.50
CA LEU A 45 5.10 3.55 -29.22
C LEU A 45 6.44 2.97 -28.74
N SER A 46 6.40 2.16 -27.69
CA SER A 46 7.60 1.57 -27.07
C SER A 46 7.36 0.14 -26.59
N ASP A 47 8.43 -0.65 -26.51
CA ASP A 47 8.42 -2.01 -25.93
C ASP A 47 8.34 -1.98 -24.38
N ILE A 48 8.37 -0.78 -23.81
CA ILE A 48 8.19 -0.50 -22.38
C ILE A 48 7.17 0.62 -22.20
N SER A 49 6.39 0.56 -21.13
CA SER A 49 5.46 1.64 -20.78
C SER A 49 5.18 1.66 -19.28
N TYR A 50 4.22 2.50 -18.89
CA TYR A 50 3.77 2.70 -17.51
C TYR A 50 4.94 2.96 -16.57
N ILE A 51 5.73 3.96 -16.95
CA ILE A 51 6.91 4.38 -16.21
C ILE A 51 6.46 5.11 -14.95
N ASP A 52 6.79 4.58 -13.78
CA ASP A 52 6.57 5.22 -12.50
C ASP A 52 7.89 5.53 -11.81
N ARG A 53 7.79 6.36 -10.79
CA ARG A 53 8.90 6.72 -9.95
C ARG A 53 9.30 5.51 -9.08
N ALA A 54 10.59 5.25 -8.97
CA ALA A 54 11.12 4.41 -7.89
C ALA A 54 11.50 5.28 -6.67
N ARG A 55 11.78 4.64 -5.54
CA ARG A 55 12.17 5.36 -4.32
C ARG A 55 13.51 6.05 -4.48
N GLU A 56 14.48 5.35 -5.05
CA GLU A 56 15.79 5.90 -5.29
C GLU A 56 15.66 7.05 -6.29
N THR A 57 16.29 8.17 -5.93
CA THR A 57 16.12 9.44 -6.66
C THR A 57 16.53 9.38 -8.14
N ASP A 58 17.31 8.37 -8.54
CA ASP A 58 17.79 8.14 -9.91
C ASP A 58 17.14 6.95 -10.61
N MET A 59 16.14 6.32 -9.99
CA MET A 59 15.52 5.08 -10.50
C MET A 59 14.05 5.30 -10.85
N VAL A 60 13.61 4.52 -11.83
CA VAL A 60 12.21 4.42 -12.25
C VAL A 60 11.81 2.96 -12.40
N THR A 61 10.52 2.69 -12.27
CA THR A 61 9.91 1.41 -12.55
C THR A 61 9.12 1.46 -13.85
N PHE A 62 9.04 0.37 -14.59
CA PHE A 62 8.30 0.29 -15.87
C PHE A 62 7.81 -1.14 -16.09
N THR A 63 6.95 -1.34 -17.08
CA THR A 63 6.45 -2.67 -17.46
C THR A 63 6.69 -2.91 -18.93
N MET A 64 7.05 -4.13 -19.29
CA MET A 64 7.25 -4.53 -20.67
C MET A 64 5.89 -4.61 -21.40
N ALA A 65 5.88 -4.24 -22.68
CA ALA A 65 4.65 -4.17 -23.47
C ALA A 65 3.91 -5.50 -23.59
N ASP A 66 4.64 -6.62 -23.69
CA ASP A 66 4.07 -7.98 -23.71
C ASP A 66 3.31 -8.28 -22.41
N ARG A 67 3.89 -7.96 -21.26
CA ARG A 67 3.25 -8.15 -19.95
C ARG A 67 2.01 -7.29 -19.74
N VAL A 68 1.99 -6.11 -20.33
CA VAL A 68 0.78 -5.27 -20.32
C VAL A 68 -0.32 -5.92 -21.14
N ILE A 69 0.03 -6.44 -22.33
CA ILE A 69 -0.94 -7.08 -23.22
C ILE A 69 -1.50 -8.33 -22.54
N ASP A 70 -0.64 -9.18 -21.96
CA ASP A 70 -1.05 -10.34 -21.16
C ASP A 70 -2.05 -9.93 -20.07
N ASP A 71 -1.75 -8.88 -19.29
CA ASP A 71 -2.61 -8.37 -18.19
C ASP A 71 -3.93 -7.75 -18.70
N ILE A 72 -3.97 -7.22 -19.92
CA ILE A 72 -5.20 -6.74 -20.57
C ILE A 72 -6.06 -7.92 -21.01
N ASP A 73 -5.44 -8.90 -21.66
CA ASP A 73 -6.10 -10.09 -22.21
C ASP A 73 -6.68 -10.98 -21.11
N GLU A 74 -5.91 -11.24 -20.04
CA GLU A 74 -6.36 -11.99 -18.86
C GLU A 74 -7.58 -11.35 -18.18
N ARG A 75 -7.74 -10.04 -18.32
CA ARG A 75 -8.87 -9.29 -17.75
C ARG A 75 -10.04 -9.14 -18.72
N GLY A 76 -9.92 -9.62 -19.96
CA GLY A 76 -10.94 -9.46 -20.99
C GLY A 76 -11.19 -7.99 -21.36
N LEU A 77 -10.18 -7.13 -21.23
CA LEU A 77 -10.31 -5.70 -21.50
C LEU A 77 -9.98 -5.36 -22.95
N GLU A 78 -10.73 -4.44 -23.55
CA GLU A 78 -10.36 -3.89 -24.86
C GLU A 78 -9.26 -2.84 -24.73
N TYR A 79 -8.21 -2.98 -25.54
CA TYR A 79 -7.13 -2.00 -25.68
C TYR A 79 -7.71 -0.64 -26.13
N ASN A 80 -7.52 0.41 -25.33
CA ASN A 80 -8.10 1.76 -25.41
C ASN A 80 -9.52 1.99 -24.83
N SER A 81 -10.11 1.03 -24.11
CA SER A 81 -11.38 1.30 -23.40
C SER A 81 -11.19 2.30 -22.24
N LYS A 82 -12.24 3.04 -21.89
CA LYS A 82 -12.25 3.91 -20.69
C LYS A 82 -11.96 3.11 -19.40
N GLU A 83 -12.17 1.80 -19.42
CA GLU A 83 -11.97 0.90 -18.29
C GLU A 83 -10.48 0.69 -17.94
N ILE A 84 -9.58 0.81 -18.92
CA ILE A 84 -8.11 0.72 -18.70
C ILE A 84 -7.62 1.76 -17.68
N PHE A 85 -8.22 2.96 -17.67
CA PHE A 85 -7.85 4.01 -16.71
C PHE A 85 -8.18 3.64 -15.25
N ASN A 86 -9.21 2.84 -15.03
CA ASN A 86 -9.64 2.40 -13.70
C ASN A 86 -8.85 1.18 -13.22
N VAL A 87 -8.57 0.24 -14.13
CA VAL A 87 -7.93 -1.03 -13.80
C VAL A 87 -6.40 -0.91 -13.74
N ARG A 88 -5.82 0.03 -14.50
CA ARG A 88 -4.38 0.34 -14.55
C ARG A 88 -3.50 -0.89 -14.85
N PRO A 89 -3.78 -1.62 -15.94
CA PRO A 89 -2.95 -2.76 -16.32
C PRO A 89 -1.49 -2.34 -16.49
N GLY A 90 -0.59 -3.17 -16.00
CA GLY A 90 0.86 -2.89 -15.99
C GLY A 90 1.36 -1.85 -14.98
N TRP A 91 0.53 -1.27 -14.11
CA TRP A 91 1.01 -0.39 -13.03
C TRP A 91 1.32 -1.11 -11.71
N THR A 92 0.76 -2.31 -11.48
CA THR A 92 0.79 -2.98 -10.17
C THR A 92 1.69 -4.22 -10.12
N GLU A 93 1.86 -4.93 -11.23
CA GLU A 93 2.59 -6.20 -11.26
C GLU A 93 3.67 -6.18 -12.36
N ASN A 94 4.65 -7.10 -12.27
CA ASN A 94 5.72 -7.28 -13.26
C ASN A 94 6.57 -6.03 -13.54
N ARG A 95 6.68 -5.13 -12.55
CA ARG A 95 7.46 -3.89 -12.66
C ARG A 95 8.97 -4.20 -12.64
N GLN A 96 9.67 -3.77 -13.68
CA GLN A 96 11.13 -3.77 -13.74
C GLN A 96 11.67 -2.42 -13.30
N ARG A 97 12.90 -2.39 -12.78
CA ARG A 97 13.57 -1.15 -12.31
C ARG A 97 14.77 -0.82 -13.19
N LEU A 98 14.94 0.46 -13.51
CA LEU A 98 16.07 0.96 -14.29
C LEU A 98 16.46 2.37 -13.87
N LYS A 99 17.74 2.71 -13.99
CA LYS A 99 18.21 4.09 -13.82
C LYS A 99 17.54 5.00 -14.86
N ILE A 100 17.03 6.15 -14.45
CA ILE A 100 16.34 7.07 -15.35
C ILE A 100 17.22 7.46 -16.55
N GLY A 101 18.53 7.68 -16.35
CA GLY A 101 19.43 7.98 -17.46
C GLY A 101 19.57 6.84 -18.48
N ARG A 102 19.53 5.58 -18.04
CA ARG A 102 19.52 4.41 -18.94
C ARG A 102 18.18 4.28 -19.67
N LEU A 103 17.08 4.55 -18.97
CA LEU A 103 15.76 4.58 -19.57
C LEU A 103 15.70 5.63 -20.69
N ILE A 104 16.16 6.85 -20.42
CA ILE A 104 16.13 7.93 -21.41
C ILE A 104 16.98 7.56 -22.62
N ARG A 105 18.21 7.06 -22.45
CA ARG A 105 19.01 6.56 -23.59
C ARG A 105 18.27 5.51 -24.42
N LYS A 106 17.59 4.56 -23.78
CA LYS A 106 16.80 3.55 -24.49
C LYS A 106 15.62 4.16 -25.27
N LEU A 107 15.02 5.22 -24.75
CA LEU A 107 13.84 5.86 -25.33
C LEU A 107 14.19 6.88 -26.42
N THR A 108 15.33 7.55 -26.30
CA THR A 108 15.70 8.69 -27.15
C THR A 108 16.83 8.37 -28.12
N ASP A 109 17.34 7.15 -28.09
CA ASP A 109 18.56 6.73 -28.81
C ASP A 109 19.69 7.76 -28.59
N ASP A 110 20.40 8.15 -29.64
CA ASP A 110 21.53 9.08 -29.60
C ASP A 110 21.14 10.58 -29.69
N ARG A 111 19.86 10.91 -29.45
CA ARG A 111 19.36 12.29 -29.60
C ARG A 111 19.98 13.29 -28.64
N PHE A 112 20.44 12.83 -27.48
CA PHE A 112 21.04 13.68 -26.45
C PHE A 112 22.46 13.24 -26.16
N SER A 113 23.35 14.21 -25.98
CA SER A 113 24.73 13.94 -25.59
C SER A 113 24.81 13.30 -24.20
N ALA A 114 25.92 12.61 -23.93
CA ALA A 114 26.16 12.02 -22.62
C ALA A 114 26.07 13.06 -21.48
N LYS A 115 26.53 14.29 -21.74
CA LYS A 115 26.49 15.40 -20.80
C LYS A 115 25.06 15.88 -20.52
N GLU A 116 24.23 16.04 -21.55
CA GLU A 116 22.83 16.43 -21.36
C GLU A 116 22.05 15.39 -20.55
N ILE A 117 22.32 14.10 -20.78
CA ILE A 117 21.70 13.02 -20.01
C ILE A 117 22.20 13.03 -18.57
N GLU A 118 23.49 13.27 -18.32
CA GLU A 118 24.05 13.38 -16.98
C GLU A 118 23.46 14.58 -16.20
N ASP A 119 23.41 15.75 -16.84
CA ASP A 119 22.81 16.96 -16.28
C ASP A 119 21.33 16.74 -15.94
N PHE A 120 20.57 16.13 -16.85
CA PHE A 120 19.19 15.73 -16.62
C PHE A 120 19.07 14.80 -15.40
N VAL A 121 19.89 13.74 -15.33
CA VAL A 121 19.86 12.78 -14.20
C VAL A 121 20.11 13.50 -12.88
N ASN A 122 21.10 14.40 -12.82
CA ASN A 122 21.40 15.15 -11.60
C ASN A 122 20.24 16.07 -11.18
N ARG A 123 19.60 16.75 -12.14
CA ARG A 123 18.42 17.60 -11.88
C ARG A 123 17.21 16.78 -11.45
N PHE A 124 16.93 15.68 -12.14
CA PHE A 124 15.87 14.73 -11.81
C PHE A 124 16.04 14.19 -10.40
N LYS A 125 17.27 13.80 -10.02
CA LYS A 125 17.60 13.36 -8.67
C LYS A 125 17.35 14.44 -7.63
N SER A 126 17.78 15.67 -7.90
CA SER A 126 17.59 16.80 -6.99
C SER A 126 16.10 17.07 -6.72
N ILE A 127 15.28 17.12 -7.77
CA ILE A 127 13.82 17.31 -7.63
C ILE A 127 13.17 16.09 -6.96
N SER A 128 13.54 14.87 -7.35
CA SER A 128 13.02 13.65 -6.75
C SER A 128 13.36 13.58 -5.26
N LYS A 129 14.56 13.98 -4.87
CA LYS A 129 14.99 14.03 -3.47
C LYS A 129 14.13 15.00 -2.67
N LYS A 130 13.89 16.21 -3.18
CA LYS A 130 12.98 17.18 -2.53
C LYS A 130 11.58 16.61 -2.31
N ASP A 131 11.06 15.84 -3.26
CA ASP A 131 9.76 15.16 -3.10
C ASP A 131 9.80 14.01 -2.06
N VAL A 132 10.94 13.31 -1.87
CA VAL A 132 11.10 12.34 -0.75
C VAL A 132 11.21 13.08 0.58
N ASP A 133 12.00 14.15 0.63
CA ASP A 133 12.23 14.94 1.84
C ASP A 133 10.94 15.66 2.29
N GLY A 134 10.00 15.89 1.37
CA GLY A 134 8.65 16.37 1.66
C GLY A 134 7.71 15.35 2.30
N LEU A 135 8.11 14.08 2.42
CA LEU A 135 7.33 13.05 3.11
C LEU A 135 7.33 13.28 4.62
N LYS A 136 6.15 13.19 5.23
CA LYS A 136 5.97 13.42 6.67
C LYS A 136 5.40 12.18 7.34
N TRP A 137 6.08 11.67 8.36
CA TRP A 137 5.57 10.63 9.23
C TRP A 137 4.76 11.22 10.37
N LYS A 138 3.56 10.69 10.61
CA LYS A 138 2.74 11.09 11.76
C LYS A 138 2.17 9.85 12.45
N ARG A 139 2.14 9.86 13.78
CA ARG A 139 1.37 8.89 14.59
C ARG A 139 0.16 9.59 15.16
N VAL A 140 -1.00 8.99 15.02
CA VAL A 140 -2.29 9.53 15.49
C VAL A 140 -3.02 8.50 16.32
N HIS A 141 -3.96 8.95 17.15
CA HIS A 141 -4.80 8.09 17.99
C HIS A 141 -6.17 8.73 18.22
N GLY A 142 -7.10 7.98 18.81
CA GLY A 142 -8.40 8.52 19.14
C GLY A 142 -9.19 8.92 17.89
N SER A 143 -9.97 9.99 18.00
CA SER A 143 -10.82 10.50 16.93
C SER A 143 -10.06 10.91 15.65
N GLU A 144 -8.75 11.12 15.70
CA GLU A 144 -7.94 11.35 14.49
C GLU A 144 -7.97 10.15 13.53
N LEU A 145 -8.19 8.92 14.03
CA LEU A 145 -8.35 7.75 13.16
C LEU A 145 -9.54 7.95 12.20
N ASN A 146 -10.66 8.47 12.69
CA ASN A 146 -11.84 8.74 11.87
C ASN A 146 -11.54 9.71 10.73
N TYR A 147 -10.73 10.76 11.00
CA TYR A 147 -10.28 11.71 9.99
C TYR A 147 -9.40 11.01 8.93
N TRP A 148 -8.42 10.22 9.34
CA TRP A 148 -7.50 9.55 8.42
C TRP A 148 -8.05 8.27 7.77
N TYR A 149 -9.21 7.78 8.20
CA TYR A 149 -9.99 6.82 7.44
C TYR A 149 -10.83 7.49 6.34
N TYR A 150 -11.14 8.78 6.44
CA TYR A 150 -11.96 9.45 5.44
C TYR A 150 -11.18 9.77 4.15
N ASN A 151 -11.66 9.27 3.02
CA ASN A 151 -10.94 9.29 1.74
C ASN A 151 -10.65 10.68 1.16
N GLU A 152 -11.36 11.73 1.58
CA GLU A 152 -11.06 13.11 1.11
C GLU A 152 -9.69 13.60 1.58
N ASN A 153 -9.12 12.95 2.58
CA ASN A 153 -7.79 13.25 3.10
C ASN A 153 -6.67 12.52 2.33
N TYR A 154 -7.02 11.71 1.33
CA TYR A 154 -6.07 10.82 0.64
C TYR A 154 -5.47 11.48 -0.59
N VAL A 155 -4.31 11.01 -1.00
CA VAL A 155 -3.85 11.21 -2.37
C VAL A 155 -4.76 10.39 -3.30
N ARG A 156 -5.30 11.05 -4.34
CA ARG A 156 -6.21 10.43 -5.31
C ARG A 156 -5.54 9.30 -6.11
N GLY A 157 -6.35 8.38 -6.62
CA GLY A 157 -5.94 7.26 -7.49
C GLY A 157 -5.80 5.93 -6.74
N GLY A 158 -5.49 4.83 -7.43
CA GLY A 158 -5.58 3.44 -6.93
C GLY A 158 -4.78 3.02 -5.68
N GLY A 159 -4.20 1.82 -5.72
CA GLY A 159 -3.58 1.18 -4.56
C GLY A 159 -4.58 0.63 -3.53
N THR A 160 -4.09 -0.09 -2.53
CA THR A 160 -4.92 -0.69 -1.47
C THR A 160 -5.61 0.38 -0.62
N LEU A 161 -4.98 1.55 -0.43
CA LEU A 161 -5.54 2.67 0.33
C LEU A 161 -6.89 3.15 -0.23
N ASN A 162 -6.96 3.40 -1.55
CA ASN A 162 -8.19 3.91 -2.18
C ASN A 162 -9.20 2.81 -2.50
N ARG A 163 -8.80 1.53 -2.41
CA ARG A 163 -9.70 0.37 -2.45
C ARG A 163 -10.25 -0.02 -1.07
N SER A 164 -9.78 0.60 0.02
CA SER A 164 -10.22 0.30 1.38
C SER A 164 -11.73 0.50 1.53
N CYS A 165 -12.45 -0.56 1.90
CA CYS A 165 -13.91 -0.54 2.04
C CYS A 165 -14.39 0.39 3.16
N LEU A 166 -13.56 0.67 4.17
CA LEU A 166 -13.88 1.50 5.34
C LEU A 166 -13.65 2.99 5.12
N ARG A 167 -13.20 3.40 3.92
CA ARG A 167 -12.77 4.79 3.67
C ARG A 167 -13.89 5.82 3.53
N LYS A 168 -15.12 5.35 3.30
CA LYS A 168 -16.26 6.20 2.95
C LYS A 168 -16.85 6.84 4.22
N SER A 169 -17.34 8.07 4.11
CA SER A 169 -17.95 8.81 5.23
C SER A 169 -19.07 8.04 5.92
N ASN A 170 -19.92 7.35 5.16
CA ASN A 170 -21.03 6.55 5.68
C ASN A 170 -20.62 5.28 6.44
N LYS A 171 -19.32 4.97 6.53
CA LYS A 171 -18.76 3.86 7.31
C LYS A 171 -17.88 4.33 8.46
N ASN A 172 -17.77 5.64 8.64
CA ASN A 172 -16.88 6.25 9.62
C ASN A 172 -17.24 5.83 11.06
N HIS A 173 -18.53 5.58 11.34
CA HIS A 173 -18.98 5.10 12.65
C HIS A 173 -18.43 3.72 13.01
N TYR A 174 -18.08 2.85 12.05
CA TYR A 174 -17.41 1.58 12.33
C TYR A 174 -15.99 1.78 12.88
N ILE A 175 -15.34 2.90 12.53
CA ILE A 175 -14.00 3.24 13.03
C ILE A 175 -14.02 3.57 14.53
N ASN A 176 -15.20 3.89 15.09
CA ASN A 176 -15.35 4.21 16.51
C ASN A 176 -14.89 3.09 17.44
N PHE A 177 -14.94 1.83 17.00
CA PHE A 177 -14.35 0.71 17.73
C PHE A 177 -12.84 0.88 17.91
N LEU A 178 -12.14 1.32 16.86
CA LEU A 178 -10.69 1.55 16.90
C LEU A 178 -10.36 2.87 17.62
N SER A 179 -11.04 3.96 17.27
CA SER A 179 -10.77 5.29 17.84
C SER A 179 -11.21 5.44 19.30
N GLY A 180 -12.14 4.62 19.76
CA GLY A 180 -12.54 4.54 21.17
C GLY A 180 -11.47 3.97 22.10
N ASN A 181 -10.36 3.43 21.57
CA ASN A 181 -9.33 2.74 22.35
C ASN A 181 -7.92 3.35 22.12
N PRO A 182 -7.71 4.66 22.34
CA PRO A 182 -6.49 5.40 21.96
C PRO A 182 -5.21 4.95 22.69
N ASN A 183 -5.34 4.35 23.87
CA ASN A 183 -4.21 3.82 24.65
C ASN A 183 -3.66 2.49 24.09
N LYS A 184 -4.43 1.83 23.21
CA LYS A 184 -4.18 0.48 22.69
C LYS A 184 -3.90 0.50 21.20
N ILE A 185 -4.60 1.38 20.48
CA ILE A 185 -4.56 1.46 19.02
C ILE A 185 -4.09 2.85 18.62
N ARG A 186 -3.06 2.87 17.77
CA ARG A 186 -2.59 4.06 17.06
C ARG A 186 -2.60 3.79 15.57
N MET A 187 -2.40 4.84 14.78
CA MET A 187 -2.19 4.71 13.35
C MET A 187 -0.92 5.44 12.94
N LEU A 188 -0.06 4.75 12.20
CA LEU A 188 1.12 5.33 11.58
C LEU A 188 0.72 5.80 10.18
N LEU A 189 1.09 7.04 9.83
CA LEU A 189 0.75 7.71 8.60
C LEU A 189 2.02 8.14 7.86
N LEU A 190 1.98 8.00 6.54
CA LEU A 190 2.91 8.65 5.62
C LEU A 190 2.12 9.68 4.81
N LEU A 191 2.51 10.95 4.90
CA LEU A 191 1.87 12.08 4.22
C LEU A 191 2.80 12.66 3.17
N ASN A 192 2.24 13.21 2.10
CA ASN A 192 3.00 14.02 1.15
C ASN A 192 3.20 15.46 1.63
N GLU A 193 3.92 16.26 0.84
CA GLU A 193 4.18 17.69 1.10
C GLU A 193 2.90 18.50 1.38
N ASN A 194 1.79 18.14 0.72
CA ASN A 194 0.48 18.77 0.82
C ASN A 194 -0.40 18.22 1.97
N ASN A 195 0.19 17.46 2.91
CA ASN A 195 -0.49 16.82 4.04
C ASN A 195 -1.63 15.85 3.62
N LYS A 196 -1.53 15.25 2.43
CA LYS A 196 -2.45 14.18 1.98
C LYS A 196 -1.86 12.81 2.26
N LEU A 197 -2.73 11.88 2.63
CA LEU A 197 -2.34 10.52 3.02
C LEU A 197 -1.86 9.69 1.82
N LEU A 198 -0.64 9.18 1.91
CA LEU A 198 -0.03 8.25 0.95
C LEU A 198 -0.18 6.81 1.42
N ALA A 199 0.07 6.54 2.70
CA ALA A 199 -0.06 5.21 3.28
C ALA A 199 -0.37 5.27 4.78
N ARG A 200 -1.03 4.23 5.30
CA ARG A 200 -1.32 4.06 6.72
C ARG A 200 -1.24 2.60 7.16
N ALA A 201 -0.93 2.38 8.42
CA ALA A 201 -1.06 1.08 9.10
C ALA A 201 -1.58 1.29 10.53
N LEU A 202 -2.39 0.35 11.01
CA LEU A 202 -2.77 0.31 12.43
C LEU A 202 -1.61 -0.25 13.25
N MET A 203 -1.40 0.34 14.43
CA MET A 203 -0.37 -0.03 15.38
C MET A 203 -1.06 -0.47 16.67
N TRP A 204 -0.89 -1.74 17.02
CA TRP A 204 -1.53 -2.39 18.15
C TRP A 204 -0.53 -2.57 19.28
N LYS A 205 -0.84 -2.06 20.47
CA LYS A 205 -0.10 -2.36 21.69
C LYS A 205 -0.61 -3.68 22.26
N LEU A 206 0.24 -4.70 22.26
CA LEU A 206 -0.14 -6.05 22.66
C LEU A 206 -0.04 -6.25 24.17
N THR A 207 -1.04 -6.94 24.73
CA THR A 207 -0.97 -7.54 26.06
C THR A 207 -0.39 -8.94 26.01
N GLU A 208 -0.45 -9.61 24.85
CA GLU A 208 0.29 -10.84 24.59
C GLU A 208 0.77 -10.85 23.13
N PRO A 209 2.06 -11.10 22.84
CA PRO A 209 3.18 -11.01 23.77
C PRO A 209 3.28 -9.62 24.42
N VAL A 210 3.47 -9.59 25.75
CA VAL A 210 3.42 -8.36 26.56
C VAL A 210 4.40 -7.31 26.05
N GLY A 211 3.93 -6.08 25.90
CA GLY A 211 4.78 -4.91 25.61
C GLY A 211 5.26 -4.83 24.16
N ARG A 212 4.90 -5.80 23.31
CA ARG A 212 5.17 -5.73 21.87
C ARG A 212 4.18 -4.78 21.19
N ILE A 213 4.63 -4.24 20.06
CA ILE A 213 3.79 -3.49 19.14
C ILE A 213 3.68 -4.30 17.87
N TYR A 214 2.46 -4.46 17.37
CA TYR A 214 2.19 -5.07 16.07
C TYR A 214 1.72 -4.00 15.08
N MET A 215 2.39 -3.93 13.94
CA MET A 215 1.99 -3.16 12.78
C MET A 215 1.16 -4.05 11.86
N ASP A 216 -0.13 -3.73 11.79
CA ASP A 216 -1.08 -4.44 10.94
C ASP A 216 -0.85 -4.12 9.46
N ARG A 217 -1.72 -4.64 8.60
CA ARG A 217 -1.68 -4.43 7.16
C ARG A 217 -1.49 -2.96 6.78
N ILE A 218 -0.56 -2.75 5.85
CA ILE A 218 -0.25 -1.44 5.28
C ILE A 218 -1.19 -1.19 4.10
N TYR A 219 -1.94 -0.09 4.20
CA TYR A 219 -2.77 0.43 3.13
C TYR A 219 -2.03 1.59 2.47
N SER A 220 -1.62 1.42 1.22
CA SER A 220 -0.82 2.41 0.49
C SER A 220 -1.43 2.79 -0.85
N ARG A 221 -1.07 3.99 -1.32
CA ARG A 221 -1.35 4.46 -2.67
C ARG A 221 -0.40 3.82 -3.68
N PHE A 222 0.86 3.67 -3.30
CA PHE A 222 1.94 3.08 -4.08
C PHE A 222 2.46 1.83 -3.35
N ASP A 223 2.69 0.75 -4.07
CA ASP A 223 3.16 -0.51 -3.46
C ASP A 223 4.55 -0.32 -2.85
N GLU A 224 5.34 0.57 -3.44
CA GLU A 224 6.63 0.95 -2.91
C GLU A 224 6.51 1.41 -1.47
N ASP A 225 5.52 2.22 -1.07
CA ASP A 225 5.36 2.78 0.29
C ASP A 225 5.29 1.69 1.39
N VAL A 226 4.89 0.46 1.06
CA VAL A 226 4.89 -0.69 1.99
C VAL A 226 6.27 -0.90 2.62
N ASN A 227 7.33 -0.83 1.81
CA ASN A 227 8.69 -1.07 2.29
C ASN A 227 9.15 -0.06 3.36
N LEU A 228 8.57 1.16 3.38
CA LEU A 228 8.96 2.25 4.28
C LEU A 228 8.39 1.96 5.68
N PHE A 229 7.20 1.38 5.72
CA PHE A 229 6.59 0.87 6.94
C PHE A 229 7.34 -0.36 7.44
N THR A 230 7.71 -1.30 6.56
CA THR A 230 8.52 -2.47 6.93
C THR A 230 9.87 -2.08 7.52
N GLU A 231 10.61 -1.17 6.88
CA GLU A 231 11.86 -0.60 7.40
C GLU A 231 11.65 0.08 8.76
N SER A 232 10.52 0.78 8.94
CA SER A 232 10.16 1.39 10.22
C SER A 232 9.89 0.33 11.30
N ALA A 233 9.23 -0.77 10.96
CA ALA A 233 9.00 -1.86 11.89
C ALA A 233 10.30 -2.55 12.32
N VAL A 234 11.22 -2.79 11.38
CA VAL A 234 12.56 -3.30 11.66
C VAL A 234 13.32 -2.34 12.58
N LYS A 235 13.41 -1.06 12.21
CA LYS A 235 14.12 -0.03 12.99
C LYS A 235 13.61 0.08 14.44
N ASN A 236 12.32 -0.13 14.66
CA ASN A 236 11.70 -0.01 15.97
C ASN A 236 11.45 -1.37 16.67
N GLY A 237 11.85 -2.49 16.07
CA GLY A 237 11.64 -3.83 16.63
C GLY A 237 10.17 -4.25 16.78
N TRP A 238 9.29 -3.73 15.93
CA TRP A 238 7.87 -4.08 15.92
C TRP A 238 7.64 -5.44 15.25
N LEU A 239 6.58 -6.13 15.66
CA LEU A 239 6.02 -7.22 14.86
C LEU A 239 5.28 -6.61 13.67
N TYR A 240 5.31 -7.28 12.51
CA TYR A 240 4.55 -6.84 11.34
C TYR A 240 4.09 -8.01 10.48
N LYS A 241 2.99 -7.82 9.75
CA LYS A 241 2.39 -8.86 8.89
C LYS A 241 3.38 -9.30 7.80
N SER A 242 3.61 -10.60 7.61
CA SER A 242 4.55 -11.09 6.60
C SER A 242 4.07 -10.89 5.17
N LYS A 243 2.75 -10.99 4.95
CA LYS A 243 2.09 -10.74 3.65
C LYS A 243 1.02 -9.65 3.79
N GLN A 244 1.00 -8.69 2.87
CA GLN A 244 0.05 -7.55 2.89
C GLN A 244 -1.32 -7.89 2.27
N THR A 245 -1.83 -9.09 2.56
CA THR A 245 -3.09 -9.62 2.05
C THR A 245 -4.27 -9.33 2.99
N TYR A 246 -5.49 -9.55 2.49
CA TYR A 246 -6.69 -9.59 3.32
C TYR A 246 -6.71 -10.91 4.12
N GLY A 247 -7.12 -10.88 5.39
CA GLY A 247 -7.30 -12.09 6.22
C GLY A 247 -6.29 -12.23 7.37
N GLY A 248 -6.73 -12.90 8.45
CA GLY A 248 -6.02 -12.96 9.73
C GLY A 248 -5.01 -14.09 9.86
N ASP A 249 -5.10 -15.11 9.01
CA ASP A 249 -4.24 -16.30 9.07
C ASP A 249 -2.95 -16.09 8.27
N VAL A 250 -2.05 -15.30 8.85
CA VAL A 250 -0.72 -15.06 8.28
C VAL A 250 0.32 -14.98 9.39
N ASN A 251 1.54 -15.40 9.06
CA ASN A 251 2.68 -15.22 9.93
C ASN A 251 2.99 -13.73 10.14
N VAL A 252 3.70 -13.47 11.24
CA VAL A 252 4.28 -12.17 11.55
C VAL A 252 5.79 -12.28 11.47
N ILE A 253 6.44 -11.19 11.07
CA ILE A 253 7.89 -11.05 11.12
C ILE A 253 8.24 -10.17 12.32
N ASP A 254 9.21 -10.60 13.11
CA ASP A 254 9.74 -9.80 14.22
C ASP A 254 10.87 -8.89 13.74
N GLY A 255 10.62 -7.57 13.72
CA GLY A 255 11.59 -6.58 13.25
C GLY A 255 12.92 -6.55 14.01
N ARG A 256 13.04 -7.22 15.16
CA ARG A 256 14.29 -7.28 15.95
C ARG A 256 15.28 -8.31 15.40
N ASN A 257 14.79 -9.42 14.86
CA ASN A 257 15.62 -10.57 14.47
C ASN A 257 15.28 -11.13 13.07
N GLY A 258 14.21 -10.66 12.43
CA GLY A 258 13.76 -11.10 11.11
C GLY A 258 13.03 -12.45 11.09
N GLU A 259 12.73 -13.04 12.26
CA GLU A 259 12.07 -14.34 12.35
C GLU A 259 10.61 -14.24 11.87
N GLU A 260 10.21 -15.11 10.94
CA GLU A 260 8.83 -15.25 10.46
C GLU A 260 8.16 -16.46 11.10
N LYS A 261 7.07 -16.25 11.85
CA LYS A 261 6.27 -17.34 12.44
C LYS A 261 4.86 -16.90 12.77
N TRP A 262 3.98 -17.86 13.04
CA TRP A 262 2.69 -17.58 13.64
C TRP A 262 2.90 -17.15 15.11
N VAL A 263 2.22 -16.08 15.51
CA VAL A 263 2.27 -15.57 16.89
C VAL A 263 0.85 -15.27 17.34
N LYS A 264 0.47 -15.82 18.48
CA LYS A 264 -0.75 -15.44 19.18
C LYS A 264 -0.61 -14.00 19.67
N MET A 265 -1.54 -13.14 19.28
CA MET A 265 -1.54 -11.73 19.61
C MET A 265 -2.86 -11.34 20.27
N VAL A 266 -2.76 -10.72 21.44
CA VAL A 266 -3.91 -10.34 22.26
C VAL A 266 -3.83 -8.86 22.61
N VAL A 267 -4.98 -8.19 22.58
CA VAL A 267 -5.17 -6.85 23.11
C VAL A 267 -6.38 -6.86 24.04
N ASP A 268 -6.14 -6.57 25.31
CA ASP A 268 -7.16 -6.57 26.37
C ASP A 268 -7.58 -5.14 26.77
N GLY A 269 -8.71 -5.04 27.46
CA GLY A 269 -9.18 -3.87 28.19
C GLY A 269 -9.99 -2.89 27.33
N PHE A 270 -10.64 -3.34 26.27
CA PHE A 270 -11.48 -2.48 25.42
C PHE A 270 -12.56 -1.76 26.24
N GLU A 271 -12.58 -0.43 26.19
CA GLU A 271 -13.34 0.39 27.15
C GLU A 271 -14.79 0.64 26.71
N LYS A 272 -15.06 0.61 25.40
CA LYS A 272 -16.39 0.83 24.82
C LYS A 272 -16.95 -0.47 24.26
N LEU A 273 -18.18 -0.79 24.66
CA LEU A 273 -18.81 -2.08 24.37
C LEU A 273 -19.97 -2.01 23.36
N ASN A 274 -20.55 -0.83 23.13
CA ASN A 274 -21.73 -0.66 22.28
C ASN A 274 -21.42 0.21 21.07
N PHE A 275 -21.28 -0.43 19.91
CA PHE A 275 -21.14 0.23 18.62
C PHE A 275 -22.28 -0.20 17.71
N ALA A 276 -22.78 0.73 16.89
CA ALA A 276 -23.81 0.44 15.88
C ALA A 276 -23.31 -0.52 14.77
N GLY A 277 -22.00 -0.79 14.72
CA GLY A 277 -21.38 -1.81 13.90
C GLY A 277 -19.87 -1.83 14.12
N TYR A 278 -19.22 -2.89 13.64
CA TYR A 278 -17.80 -3.14 13.84
C TYR A 278 -17.01 -2.98 12.54
N PRO A 279 -15.75 -2.55 12.59
CA PRO A 279 -14.92 -2.45 11.40
C PRO A 279 -14.54 -3.85 10.90
N TYR A 280 -14.32 -3.98 9.60
CA TYR A 280 -13.63 -5.15 9.06
C TYR A 280 -12.19 -5.18 9.60
N MET A 281 -11.77 -6.31 10.15
CA MET A 281 -10.47 -6.50 10.76
C MET A 281 -9.58 -7.38 9.88
N ASP A 282 -8.39 -6.88 9.52
CA ASP A 282 -7.43 -7.65 8.73
C ASP A 282 -6.79 -8.77 9.58
N THR A 283 -6.36 -8.49 10.81
CA THR A 283 -5.64 -9.46 11.66
C THR A 283 -6.40 -9.85 12.94
N PHE A 284 -6.80 -8.88 13.76
CA PHE A 284 -7.53 -9.13 15.02
C PHE A 284 -9.02 -9.39 14.77
N GLN A 285 -9.37 -10.61 14.37
CA GLN A 285 -10.73 -10.91 13.91
C GLN A 285 -11.68 -11.34 15.02
N TYR A 286 -11.19 -11.77 16.18
CA TYR A 286 -12.01 -12.40 17.21
C TYR A 286 -12.11 -11.50 18.44
N TYR A 287 -13.30 -10.97 18.70
CA TYR A 287 -13.58 -10.06 19.80
C TYR A 287 -14.54 -10.69 20.81
N ASP A 288 -14.16 -10.70 22.09
CA ASP A 288 -15.01 -11.08 23.21
C ASP A 288 -15.46 -9.79 23.94
N PRO A 289 -16.73 -9.39 23.81
CA PRO A 289 -17.25 -8.18 24.43
C PRO A 289 -17.40 -8.28 25.95
N ILE A 290 -17.50 -9.51 26.51
CA ILE A 290 -17.62 -9.73 27.95
C ILE A 290 -16.25 -9.54 28.59
N LYS A 291 -15.24 -10.22 28.04
CA LYS A 291 -13.85 -10.12 28.53
C LYS A 291 -13.14 -8.85 28.08
N LYS A 292 -13.68 -8.14 27.08
CA LYS A 292 -13.08 -6.93 26.47
C LYS A 292 -11.74 -7.19 25.78
N ILE A 293 -11.62 -8.38 25.18
CA ILE A 293 -10.40 -8.88 24.55
C ILE A 293 -10.61 -9.02 23.05
N ILE A 294 -9.61 -8.63 22.26
CA ILE A 294 -9.53 -8.96 20.83
C ILE A 294 -8.23 -9.72 20.52
N THR A 295 -8.31 -10.72 19.64
CA THR A 295 -7.18 -11.60 19.29
C THR A 295 -7.24 -12.04 17.82
N ASN A 296 -6.10 -12.54 17.32
CA ASN A 296 -6.00 -13.24 16.03
C ASN A 296 -6.23 -14.76 16.17
N ASP A 297 -6.40 -15.29 17.38
CA ASP A 297 -6.54 -16.72 17.65
C ASP A 297 -7.92 -17.07 18.20
N VAL A 298 -8.70 -17.83 17.42
CA VAL A 298 -10.03 -18.30 17.82
C VAL A 298 -9.98 -19.30 18.99
N LYS A 299 -8.89 -20.06 19.12
CA LYS A 299 -8.75 -21.13 20.13
C LYS A 299 -8.70 -20.59 21.56
N MET A 300 -8.52 -19.29 21.75
CA MET A 300 -8.55 -18.64 23.07
C MET A 300 -9.93 -18.66 23.74
N PHE A 301 -10.98 -18.97 23.01
CA PHE A 301 -12.34 -18.82 23.51
C PHE A 301 -13.08 -20.15 23.43
N ASN A 302 -12.98 -20.92 24.51
CA ASN A 302 -13.90 -22.03 24.76
C ASN A 302 -15.19 -21.44 25.36
N ASN A 303 -16.31 -21.59 24.67
CA ASN A 303 -17.68 -21.42 25.20
C ASN A 303 -18.10 -19.96 25.53
N ASN A 304 -17.69 -18.99 24.71
CA ASN A 304 -18.10 -17.59 24.85
C ASN A 304 -18.73 -17.06 23.55
N LYS A 305 -19.68 -16.12 23.67
CA LYS A 305 -20.23 -15.34 22.54
C LYS A 305 -19.15 -14.46 21.90
N ILE A 306 -18.38 -15.04 20.98
CA ILE A 306 -17.30 -14.35 20.27
C ILE A 306 -17.87 -13.72 19.00
N LEU A 307 -17.44 -12.51 18.72
CA LEU A 307 -17.76 -11.81 17.49
C LEU A 307 -16.59 -11.93 16.52
N LYS A 308 -16.81 -12.55 15.35
CA LYS A 308 -15.86 -12.51 14.23
C LYS A 308 -16.09 -11.28 13.37
N LEU A 309 -15.12 -10.36 13.40
CA LEU A 309 -15.19 -9.03 12.78
C LEU A 309 -14.62 -9.04 11.35
N ASN A 310 -15.22 -9.85 10.47
CA ASN A 310 -14.75 -10.03 9.08
C ASN A 310 -15.78 -9.61 8.00
N LYS A 311 -16.81 -8.83 8.37
CA LYS A 311 -17.83 -8.36 7.43
C LYS A 311 -17.60 -6.89 7.06
N THR A 312 -17.66 -6.59 5.78
CA THR A 312 -17.38 -5.23 5.25
C THR A 312 -18.57 -4.26 5.36
N ASN A 313 -19.73 -4.77 5.78
CA ASN A 313 -20.98 -4.02 5.98
C ASN A 313 -21.20 -3.56 7.43
N GLY A 314 -20.28 -3.86 8.35
CA GLY A 314 -20.39 -3.49 9.76
C GLY A 314 -20.94 -4.59 10.67
N GLY A 315 -21.38 -5.71 10.10
CA GLY A 315 -21.85 -6.86 10.86
C GLY A 315 -20.71 -7.72 11.42
N TYR A 316 -21.09 -8.81 12.06
CA TYR A 316 -20.19 -9.83 12.61
C TYR A 316 -20.82 -11.21 12.44
N THR A 317 -20.01 -12.26 12.53
CA THR A 317 -20.50 -13.62 12.76
C THR A 317 -20.38 -13.91 14.25
N SER A 318 -21.48 -14.28 14.89
CA SER A 318 -21.45 -14.81 16.26
C SER A 318 -21.21 -16.32 16.21
N PHE A 319 -20.36 -16.81 17.10
CA PHE A 319 -20.29 -18.23 17.42
C PHE A 319 -21.02 -18.41 18.75
N ASP A 320 -22.08 -19.21 18.74
CA ASP A 320 -22.72 -19.73 19.96
C ASP A 320 -22.21 -21.17 20.20
N ASP A 321 -22.47 -21.73 21.38
CA ASP A 321 -21.85 -22.97 21.91
C ASP A 321 -21.90 -24.20 20.96
N ASP A 322 -22.82 -24.22 19.99
CA ASP A 322 -23.02 -25.34 19.06
C ASP A 322 -22.20 -25.25 17.75
N ASP A 323 -21.54 -24.12 17.46
CA ASP A 323 -20.86 -23.88 16.16
C ASP A 323 -19.32 -24.02 16.22
N ILE A 324 -18.74 -24.25 17.41
CA ILE A 324 -17.29 -24.43 17.57
C ILE A 324 -16.95 -25.90 17.27
N PHE A 325 -16.84 -26.22 15.98
CA PHE A 325 -16.26 -27.49 15.55
C PHE A 325 -14.85 -27.61 16.12
N VAL A 326 -14.68 -28.58 17.02
CA VAL A 326 -13.38 -29.13 17.40
C VAL A 326 -12.70 -29.58 16.11
N ILE A 327 -11.75 -28.78 15.62
CA ILE A 327 -10.80 -29.27 14.63
C ILE A 327 -9.95 -30.25 15.42
N GLY A 328 -10.29 -31.54 15.29
CA GLY A 328 -9.56 -32.64 15.89
C GLY A 328 -8.10 -32.57 15.45
N ASP A 329 -7.22 -32.83 16.42
CA ASP A 329 -5.85 -33.18 16.16
C ASP A 329 -5.83 -34.43 15.26
N GLU A 330 -5.51 -34.24 13.98
CA GLU A 330 -4.95 -35.32 13.16
C GLU A 330 -3.43 -35.18 13.22
N ASP A 331 -2.83 -35.88 14.19
CA ASP A 331 -1.46 -36.38 14.12
C ASP A 331 -1.38 -37.63 15.04
N GLU A 332 -1.75 -38.78 14.46
CA GLU A 332 -1.04 -40.07 14.65
C GLU A 332 -0.74 -40.66 13.27
#